data_AF-A0A7X1TPN0-F1
#
_entry.id   AF-A0A7X1TPN0-F1
#
_cell.length_a   1.000
_cell.length_b   1.000
_cell.length_c   1.000
_cell.angle_alpha   90.00
_cell.angle_beta   90.00
_cell.angle_gamma   90.00
#
_symmetry.space_group_name_H-M   'P 1'
#
loop_
_entity.id
_entity.type
_entity.pdbx_description
1 polymer ?
#
loop_
_entity_poly.entity_id
_entity_poly.type
_entity_poly.pdbx_seq_one_letter_code
_entity_poly.pdbx_strand_id
1 'polypeptide(L)'
;MKFDMGSQTLSTLTQQTGTSNEDLGQLVRSLVDAVAPLEGKFNGQGRVRFDEFKHRTDVVANELNASLGIILQGQSEMDTAFQTGDQESADNATQQQGSAAFDAARLGGR
;
A
#
# COMPACT_ATOMS: atom_id res chain seq x y z
N MET A 1 -13.95 -16.91 -8.81
CA MET A 1 -12.56 -17.35 -9.10
C MET A 1 -11.64 -16.21 -9.55
N LYS A 2 -11.93 -15.45 -10.62
CA LYS A 2 -11.03 -14.36 -11.08
C LYS A 2 -10.99 -13.15 -10.13
N PHE A 3 -12.12 -12.76 -9.54
CA PHE A 3 -12.23 -11.64 -8.61
C PHE A 3 -11.62 -11.97 -7.24
N ASP A 4 -11.91 -13.16 -6.72
CA ASP A 4 -11.31 -13.72 -5.49
C ASP A 4 -9.77 -13.84 -5.57
N MET A 5 -9.24 -14.19 -6.76
CA MET A 5 -7.80 -14.20 -6.99
C MET A 5 -7.19 -12.78 -6.96
N GLY A 6 -7.96 -11.76 -7.36
CA GLY A 6 -7.55 -10.35 -7.32
C GLY A 6 -7.47 -9.79 -5.90
N SER A 7 -8.50 -10.04 -5.08
CA SER A 7 -8.51 -9.61 -3.67
C SER A 7 -7.37 -10.28 -2.88
N GLN A 8 -7.15 -11.58 -3.09
CA GLN A 8 -6.05 -12.29 -2.43
C GLN A 8 -4.67 -11.82 -2.87
N THR A 9 -4.50 -11.45 -4.15
CA THR A 9 -3.25 -10.87 -4.65
C THR A 9 -3.00 -9.49 -4.04
N LEU A 10 -4.00 -8.62 -3.97
CA LEU A 10 -3.89 -7.30 -3.37
C LEU A 10 -3.58 -7.37 -1.87
N SER A 11 -4.25 -8.28 -1.16
CA SER A 11 -3.97 -8.55 0.26
C SER A 11 -2.53 -9.00 0.48
N THR A 12 -2.03 -9.92 -0.35
CA THR A 12 -0.63 -10.39 -0.31
C THR A 12 0.35 -9.26 -0.58
N LEU A 13 0.10 -8.43 -1.60
CA LEU A 13 0.96 -7.29 -1.94
C LEU A 13 0.97 -6.25 -0.82
N THR A 14 -0.18 -5.99 -0.19
CA THR A 14 -0.31 -5.07 0.94
C THR A 14 0.53 -5.55 2.12
N GLN A 15 0.45 -6.83 2.45
CA GLN A 15 1.21 -7.43 3.53
C GLN A 15 2.72 -7.42 3.24
N GLN A 16 3.14 -7.80 2.03
CA GLN A 16 4.55 -7.76 1.62
C GLN A 16 5.11 -6.34 1.62
N THR A 17 4.32 -5.36 1.17
CA THR A 17 4.69 -3.94 1.21
C THR A 17 4.86 -3.51 2.67
N GLY A 18 3.90 -3.81 3.54
CA GLY A 18 3.96 -3.52 4.97
C GLY A 18 5.22 -4.07 5.65
N THR A 19 5.53 -5.37 5.48
CA THR A 19 6.74 -5.97 6.06
C THR A 19 8.02 -5.35 5.50
N SER A 20 8.10 -5.16 4.18
CA SER A 20 9.27 -4.52 3.55
C SER A 20 9.49 -3.08 4.06
N ASN A 21 8.43 -2.38 4.46
CA ASN A 21 8.50 -1.04 5.02
C ASN A 21 9.11 -1.04 6.43
N GLU A 22 8.67 -1.97 7.28
CA GLU A 22 9.23 -2.13 8.63
C GLU A 22 10.72 -2.45 8.55
N ASP A 23 11.10 -3.34 7.65
CA ASP A 23 12.50 -3.74 7.42
C ASP A 23 13.35 -2.56 6.91
N LEU A 24 12.86 -1.79 5.93
CA LEU A 24 13.55 -0.59 5.43
C LEU A 24 13.73 0.46 6.52
N GLY A 25 12.69 0.72 7.32
CA GLY A 25 12.76 1.64 8.45
C GLY A 25 13.78 1.20 9.49
N GLN A 26 13.86 -0.09 9.79
CA GLN A 26 14.86 -0.66 10.69
C GLN A 26 16.28 -0.55 10.13
N LEU A 27 16.48 -0.81 8.83
CA LEU A 27 17.79 -0.70 8.18
C LEU A 27 18.31 0.74 8.20
N VAL A 28 17.46 1.73 7.95
CA VAL A 28 17.87 3.14 7.98
C VAL A 28 18.24 3.58 9.40
N ARG A 29 17.47 3.18 10.43
CA ARG A 29 17.84 3.43 11.84
C ARG A 29 19.15 2.77 12.21
N SER A 30 19.33 1.50 11.80
CA SER A 30 20.56 0.75 12.02
C SER A 30 21.77 1.41 11.36
N LEU A 31 21.59 1.99 10.17
CA LEU A 31 22.63 2.76 9.49
C LEU A 31 23.03 4.00 10.30
N VAL A 32 22.07 4.76 10.82
CA VAL A 32 22.33 5.93 11.67
C VAL A 32 23.06 5.53 12.96
N ASP A 33 22.61 4.45 13.61
CA ASP A 33 23.22 3.94 14.84
C ASP A 33 24.65 3.44 14.60
N ALA A 34 24.88 2.74 13.48
CA ALA A 34 26.20 2.22 13.13
C ALA A 34 27.24 3.33 12.89
N VAL A 35 26.80 4.50 12.44
CA VAL A 35 27.70 5.64 12.20
C VAL A 35 27.85 6.58 13.40
N ALA A 36 26.95 6.54 14.38
CA ALA A 36 27.00 7.39 15.57
C ALA A 36 28.35 7.34 16.33
N PRO A 37 29.05 6.20 16.49
CA PRO A 37 30.36 6.15 17.14
C PRO A 37 31.49 6.86 16.36
N LEU A 38 31.26 7.23 15.11
CA LEU A 38 32.19 8.02 14.29
C LEU A 38 32.00 9.53 14.53
N GLU A 39 30.89 9.91 15.17
CA GLU A 39 30.62 11.29 15.54
C GLU A 39 31.67 11.80 16.53
N GLY A 40 32.29 12.94 16.23
CA GLY A 40 33.40 13.48 17.03
C GLY A 40 34.76 12.85 16.76
N LYS A 41 34.85 11.77 15.95
CA LYS A 41 36.14 11.29 15.41
C LYS A 41 36.59 12.09 14.19
N PHE A 42 35.65 12.75 13.51
CA PHE A 42 35.93 13.62 12.39
C PHE A 42 36.12 15.08 12.82
N ASN A 43 37.11 15.75 12.23
CA ASN A 43 37.41 17.17 12.42
C ASN A 43 37.38 17.93 11.08
N GLY A 44 37.13 19.24 11.13
CA GLY A 44 37.11 20.11 9.95
C GLY A 44 36.12 19.61 8.87
N GLN A 45 36.58 19.54 7.61
CA GLN A 45 35.76 19.10 6.48
C GLN A 45 35.18 17.69 6.64
N GLY A 46 35.85 16.80 7.38
CA GLY A 46 35.32 15.45 7.65
C GLY A 46 34.04 15.49 8.50
N ARG A 47 33.97 16.41 9.46
CA ARG A 47 32.77 16.59 10.29
C ARG A 47 31.60 17.10 9.45
N VAL A 48 31.85 18.08 8.59
CA VAL A 48 30.84 18.64 7.67
C VAL A 48 30.26 17.55 6.77
N ARG A 49 31.10 16.70 6.18
CA ARG A 49 30.63 15.58 5.33
C ARG A 49 29.85 14.52 6.10
N PHE A 50 30.24 14.26 7.35
CA PHE A 50 29.53 13.34 8.21
C PHE A 50 28.14 13.87 8.61
N ASP A 51 28.05 15.14 8.98
CA ASP A 51 26.78 15.78 9.30
C ASP A 51 25.86 15.85 8.06
N GLU A 52 26.42 16.11 6.86
CA GLU A 52 25.70 16.04 5.59
C GLU A 52 25.19 14.61 5.30
N PHE A 53 26.00 13.58 5.54
CA PHE A 53 25.60 12.18 5.40
C PHE A 53 24.43 11.82 6.33
N LYS A 54 24.50 12.21 7.61
CA LYS A 54 23.41 11.99 8.57
C LYS A 54 22.13 12.67 8.10
N HIS A 55 22.23 13.96 7.74
CA HIS A 55 21.07 14.71 7.27
C HIS A 55 20.40 14.08 6.03
N ARG A 56 21.20 13.68 5.03
CA ARG A 56 20.66 13.00 3.84
C ARG A 56 20.02 11.66 4.17
N THR A 57 20.61 10.92 5.11
CA THR A 57 20.05 9.65 5.58
C THR A 57 18.70 9.86 6.25
N ASP A 58 18.57 10.87 7.11
CA ASP A 58 17.30 11.22 7.76
C ASP A 58 16.24 11.67 6.75
N VAL A 59 16.62 12.49 5.76
CA VAL A 59 15.71 12.92 4.69
C VAL A 59 15.21 11.72 3.88
N VAL A 60 16.10 10.83 3.44
CA VAL A 60 15.73 9.62 2.69
C VAL A 60 14.84 8.72 3.54
N ALA A 61 15.11 8.58 4.85
CA ALA A 61 14.26 7.83 5.77
C ALA A 61 12.83 8.39 5.79
N ASN A 62 12.70 9.70 5.91
CA ASN A 62 11.41 10.39 5.99
C ASN A 62 10.65 10.31 4.67
N GLU A 63 11.33 10.53 3.54
CA GLU A 63 10.74 10.44 2.20
C GLU A 63 10.29 9.01 1.87
N LEU A 64 11.07 8.00 2.24
CA LEU A 64 10.66 6.60 2.14
C LEU A 64 9.40 6.36 2.96
N ASN A 65 9.40 6.69 4.26
CA ASN A 65 8.22 6.49 5.11
C ASN A 65 6.96 7.20 4.55
N ALA A 66 7.10 8.44 4.05
CA ALA A 66 5.99 9.18 3.45
C ALA A 66 5.48 8.53 2.16
N SER A 67 6.37 8.19 1.23
CA SER A 67 6.03 7.54 -0.03
C SER A 67 5.36 6.19 0.19
N LEU A 68 5.83 5.44 1.17
CA LEU A 68 5.30 4.13 1.55
C LEU A 68 3.92 4.25 2.21
N GLY A 69 3.70 5.27 3.04
CA GLY A 69 2.38 5.59 3.60
C GLY A 69 1.34 5.85 2.51
N ILE A 70 1.73 6.59 1.45
CA ILE A 70 0.88 6.83 0.28
C ILE A 70 0.56 5.52 -0.46
N ILE A 71 1.54 4.62 -0.63
CA ILE A 71 1.32 3.32 -1.29
C ILE A 71 0.35 2.46 -0.49
N LEU A 72 0.52 2.37 0.84
CA LEU A 72 -0.37 1.60 1.71
C LEU A 72 -1.80 2.16 1.67
N GLN A 73 -1.95 3.49 1.70
CA GLN A 73 -3.24 4.13 1.56
C GLN A 73 -3.88 3.79 0.20
N GLY A 74 -3.14 3.94 -0.90
CA GLY A 74 -3.63 3.61 -2.23
C GLY A 74 -4.01 2.13 -2.39
N GLN A 75 -3.27 1.21 -1.76
CA GLN A 75 -3.60 -0.21 -1.72
C GLN A 75 -4.91 -0.47 -0.94
N SER A 76 -5.11 0.18 0.19
CA SER A 76 -6.35 0.10 0.97
C SER A 76 -7.55 0.67 0.21
N GLU A 77 -7.37 1.78 -0.49
CA GLU A 77 -8.40 2.38 -1.35
C GLU A 77 -8.75 1.46 -2.52
N MET A 78 -7.75 0.83 -3.16
CA MET A 78 -7.97 -0.15 -4.22
C MET A 78 -8.74 -1.39 -3.73
N ASP A 79 -8.40 -1.93 -2.56
CA ASP A 79 -9.13 -3.06 -1.96
C ASP A 79 -10.59 -2.69 -1.69
N THR A 80 -10.83 -1.50 -1.13
CA THR A 80 -12.19 -0.99 -0.89
C THR A 80 -12.97 -0.81 -2.19
N ALA A 81 -12.35 -0.22 -3.21
CA ALA A 81 -12.97 0.00 -4.51
C ALA A 81 -13.33 -1.33 -5.19
N PHE A 82 -12.46 -2.34 -5.06
CA PHE A 82 -12.70 -3.66 -5.64
C PHE A 82 -13.86 -4.39 -4.96
N GLN A 83 -13.89 -4.39 -3.62
CA GLN A 83 -14.98 -5.01 -2.85
C GLN A 83 -16.32 -4.30 -3.11
N THR A 84 -16.31 -2.97 -3.15
CA THR A 84 -17.52 -2.18 -3.44
C THR A 84 -18.02 -2.43 -4.86
N GLY A 85 -17.12 -2.46 -5.85
CA GLY A 85 -17.48 -2.72 -7.24
C GLY A 85 -18.01 -4.13 -7.48
N ASP A 86 -17.51 -5.13 -6.75
CA ASP A 86 -18.02 -6.51 -6.80
C ASP A 86 -19.45 -6.58 -6.24
N GLN A 87 -19.68 -5.97 -5.08
CA GLN A 87 -21.01 -5.88 -4.47
C GLN A 87 -22.01 -5.16 -5.39
N GLU A 88 -21.62 -4.01 -5.95
CA GLU A 88 -22.45 -3.25 -6.89
C GLU A 88 -22.77 -4.06 -8.16
N SER A 89 -21.79 -4.80 -8.68
CA SER A 89 -22.00 -5.66 -9.85
C SER A 89 -22.97 -6.81 -9.55
N ALA A 90 -22.87 -7.42 -8.36
CA ALA A 90 -23.78 -8.47 -7.91
C ALA A 90 -25.21 -7.96 -7.70
N ASP A 91 -25.36 -6.78 -7.10
CA ASP A 91 -26.66 -6.14 -6.87
C ASP A 91 -27.32 -5.77 -8.21
N ASN A 92 -26.56 -5.17 -9.13
CA ASN A 92 -27.02 -4.82 -10.48
C ASN A 92 -27.44 -6.06 -11.26
N ALA A 93 -26.67 -7.15 -11.20
CA ALA A 93 -27.03 -8.42 -11.84
C ALA A 93 -28.32 -9.00 -11.26
N THR A 94 -28.47 -9.00 -9.94
CA THR A 94 -29.66 -9.50 -9.24
C THR A 94 -30.91 -8.69 -9.63
N GLN A 95 -30.78 -7.36 -9.69
CA GLN A 95 -31.87 -6.46 -10.09
C GLN A 95 -32.30 -6.68 -11.55
N GLN A 96 -31.34 -6.84 -12.47
CA GLN A 96 -31.62 -7.12 -13.87
C GLN A 96 -32.27 -8.50 -14.06
N GLN A 97 -31.79 -9.52 -13.34
CA GLN A 97 -32.40 -10.86 -13.34
C GLN A 97 -33.85 -10.82 -12.85
N GLY A 98 -34.11 -10.11 -11.74
CA GLY A 98 -35.47 -9.92 -11.24
C GLY A 98 -36.38 -9.28 -12.29
N SER A 99 -35.91 -8.19 -12.91
CA SER A 99 -36.66 -7.48 -13.97
C SER A 99 -36.95 -8.38 -15.17
N ALA A 100 -35.94 -9.12 -15.66
CA ALA A 100 -36.11 -10.06 -16.76
C ALA A 100 -37.08 -11.21 -16.43
N ALA A 101 -37.07 -11.72 -15.19
CA ALA A 101 -37.99 -12.75 -14.74
C ALA A 101 -39.45 -12.23 -14.69
N PHE A 102 -39.67 -11.00 -14.23
CA PHE A 102 -40.99 -10.36 -14.25
C PHE A 102 -41.51 -10.14 -15.68
N ASP A 103 -40.66 -9.68 -16.60
CA ASP A 103 -41.02 -9.51 -18.01
C ASP A 103 -41.35 -10.86 -18.67
N ALA A 104 -40.56 -11.90 -18.42
CA ALA A 104 -40.82 -13.24 -18.91
C ALA A 104 -42.14 -13.82 -18.36
N ALA A 105 -42.42 -13.64 -17.06
CA ALA A 105 -43.67 -14.09 -16.44
C ALA A 105 -44.90 -13.36 -17.00
N ARG A 106 -44.78 -12.06 -17.30
CA ARG A 106 -45.85 -11.27 -17.94
C ARG A 106 -46.15 -11.74 -19.37
N LEU A 107 -45.13 -12.14 -20.12
CA LEU A 107 -45.30 -12.62 -21.50
C LEU A 107 -45.82 -14.07 -21.56
N GLY A 108 -45.41 -14.94 -20.63
CA GLY A 108 -45.84 -16.35 -20.58
C GLY A 108 -47.27 -16.57 -20.05
N GLY A 109 -47.89 -15.55 -19.45
CA GLY A 109 -49.27 -15.61 -18.94
C GLY A 109 -50.36 -15.19 -19.94
N ARG A 110 -50.04 -15.02 -21.23
CA ARG A 110 -50.98 -14.61 -22.28
C ARG A 110 -51.28 -15.73 -23.26
#